data_AF-A0A1C1CMP6-F1
#
_entry.id   AF-A0A1C1CMP6-F1
#
_cell.length_a   1.000
_cell.length_b   1.000
_cell.length_c   1.000
_cell.angle_alpha   90.00
_cell.angle_beta   90.00
_cell.angle_gamma   90.00
#
_symmetry.space_group_name_H-M   'P 1'
#
loop_
_entity.id
_entity.type
_entity.pdbx_description
1 polymer ?
#
loop_
_entity_poly.entity_id
_entity_poly.type
_entity_poly.pdbx_seq_one_letter_code
_entity_poly.pdbx_strand_id
1 'polypeptide(L)'
;MALSNGNSLFVATELPCDPSDNCAQSPVARVDGNIGKAGFAILVPPPDPVSKNVSHESFDVVNHAPYDGNFQDSFEHTSLHLSSTDYSVPFATEHKSFRDVEAYFQEAVVSVLDRSEWIADLDVLKSLVSIKQYSNVVKGSQHVSAECRLYNPFDEAGINLTSVDTWEELIDRPPGAAVVRARG
;
A
#
# COMPACT_ATOMS: atom_id res chain seq x y z
N MET A 1 -4.93 9.65 -4.72
CA MET A 1 -5.13 11.11 -4.61
C MET A 1 -5.93 11.36 -3.34
N ALA A 2 -5.57 12.41 -2.61
CA ALA A 2 -6.22 12.79 -1.35
C ALA A 2 -6.35 14.32 -1.29
N LEU A 3 -7.18 14.81 -0.38
CA LEU A 3 -7.34 16.25 -0.14
C LEU A 3 -6.90 16.57 1.29
N SER A 4 -6.28 17.72 1.51
CA SER A 4 -6.01 18.26 2.85
C SER A 4 -6.70 19.60 2.98
N ASN A 5 -7.51 19.77 4.04
CA ASN A 5 -8.10 21.06 4.40
C ASN A 5 -8.24 21.17 5.92
N GLY A 6 -7.69 22.24 6.49
CA GLY A 6 -7.67 22.44 7.95
C GLY A 6 -6.93 21.30 8.66
N ASN A 7 -7.63 20.60 9.55
CA ASN A 7 -7.09 19.45 10.31
C ASN A 7 -7.64 18.12 9.80
N SER A 8 -7.93 18.03 8.50
CA SER A 8 -8.50 16.82 7.92
C SER A 8 -7.87 16.46 6.59
N LEU A 9 -7.56 15.18 6.47
CA LEU A 9 -7.25 14.50 5.22
C LEU A 9 -8.51 13.78 4.74
N PHE A 10 -8.82 13.90 3.46
CA PHE A 10 -9.89 13.17 2.79
C PHE A 10 -9.25 12.20 1.80
N VAL A 11 -9.38 10.91 2.07
CA VAL A 11 -8.74 9.83 1.33
C VAL A 11 -9.80 8.87 0.79
N ALA A 12 -9.45 8.08 -0.24
CA ALA A 12 -10.29 6.97 -0.64
C ALA A 12 -10.43 5.99 0.53
N THR A 13 -11.65 5.54 0.84
CA THR A 13 -11.93 4.66 1.99
C THR A 13 -11.18 3.33 1.89
N GLU A 14 -10.86 2.89 0.68
CA GLU A 14 -10.11 1.67 0.41
C GLU A 14 -8.62 1.77 0.77
N LEU A 15 -8.07 2.99 0.99
CA LEU A 15 -6.66 3.15 1.38
C LEU A 15 -6.37 2.75 2.83
N PRO A 16 -7.11 3.24 3.85
CA PRO A 16 -6.90 2.84 5.23
C PRO A 16 -7.62 1.54 5.61
N CYS A 17 -8.44 0.98 4.71
CA CYS A 17 -9.19 -0.25 4.96
C CYS A 17 -8.35 -1.48 4.68
N ASP A 18 -8.46 -2.51 5.51
CA ASP A 18 -7.95 -3.83 5.16
C ASP A 18 -8.67 -4.33 3.88
N PRO A 19 -7.95 -4.77 2.84
CA PRO A 19 -8.58 -5.27 1.60
C PRO A 19 -9.55 -6.44 1.79
N SER A 20 -9.46 -7.18 2.90
CA SER A 20 -10.37 -8.27 3.28
C SER A 20 -11.64 -7.78 3.99
N ASP A 21 -11.62 -6.56 4.52
CA ASP A 21 -12.75 -5.93 5.20
C ASP A 21 -13.71 -5.26 4.21
N ASN A 22 -15.00 -5.21 4.58
CA ASN A 22 -16.00 -4.47 3.83
C ASN A 22 -16.20 -3.06 4.42
N CYS A 23 -15.32 -2.11 4.07
CA CYS A 23 -15.36 -0.75 4.63
C CYS A 23 -16.38 0.21 3.98
N ALA A 24 -17.33 -0.26 3.17
CA ALA A 24 -18.17 0.62 2.36
C ALA A 24 -19.37 1.21 3.12
N GLN A 25 -19.20 2.42 3.69
CA GLN A 25 -20.33 3.36 3.92
C GLN A 25 -20.23 4.62 3.04
N SER A 26 -19.01 5.03 2.69
CA SER A 26 -18.71 6.21 1.87
C SER A 26 -17.47 5.92 1.02
N PRO A 27 -17.38 6.41 -0.23
CA PRO A 27 -16.16 6.27 -1.05
C PRO A 27 -14.99 7.12 -0.54
N VAL A 28 -15.25 8.10 0.33
CA VAL A 28 -14.25 8.98 0.91
C VAL A 28 -14.30 8.86 2.43
N ALA A 29 -13.15 8.61 3.03
CA ALA A 29 -12.93 8.62 4.47
C ALA A 29 -12.24 9.92 4.89
N ARG A 30 -12.68 10.46 6.02
CA ARG A 30 -11.99 11.58 6.69
C ARG A 30 -11.05 11.01 7.74
N VAL A 31 -9.78 11.40 7.68
CA VAL A 31 -8.76 11.08 8.67
C VAL A 31 -8.32 12.39 9.33
N ASP A 32 -8.21 12.39 10.65
CA ASP A 32 -7.71 13.55 11.38
C ASP A 32 -6.20 13.70 11.11
N GLY A 33 -5.80 14.89 10.68
CA GLY A 33 -4.42 15.16 10.25
C GLY A 33 -4.36 16.25 9.18
N ASN A 34 -3.17 16.78 8.94
CA ASN A 34 -2.93 17.76 7.87
C ASN A 34 -1.50 17.63 7.34
N ILE A 35 -1.20 18.34 6.26
CA ILE A 35 0.13 18.36 5.64
C ILE A 35 1.02 19.51 6.14
N GLY A 36 0.68 20.15 7.26
CA GLY A 36 1.43 21.28 7.83
C GLY A 36 1.39 22.59 7.02
N LYS A 37 0.55 22.67 5.98
CA LYS A 37 0.39 23.85 5.12
C LYS A 37 -1.06 24.35 5.16
N ALA A 38 -1.25 25.67 5.13
CA ALA A 38 -2.56 26.30 5.08
C ALA A 38 -3.16 26.25 3.67
N GLY A 39 -4.49 26.32 3.59
CA GLY A 39 -5.25 26.26 2.33
C GLY A 39 -5.79 24.86 2.02
N PHE A 40 -6.26 24.70 0.79
CA PHE A 40 -6.82 23.46 0.26
C PHE A 40 -5.76 22.77 -0.62
N ALA A 41 -5.22 21.65 -0.15
CA ALA A 41 -4.21 20.90 -0.91
C ALA A 41 -4.85 19.70 -1.62
N ILE A 42 -4.56 19.56 -2.90
CA ILE A 42 -4.80 18.34 -3.67
C ILE A 42 -3.51 17.54 -3.67
N LEU A 43 -3.49 16.43 -2.94
CA LEU A 43 -2.31 15.57 -2.79
C LEU A 43 -2.17 14.66 -4.01
N VAL A 44 -1.09 14.86 -4.76
CA VAL A 44 -0.73 14.09 -5.95
C VAL A 44 0.47 13.20 -5.68
N PRO A 45 0.50 11.95 -6.14
CA PRO A 45 1.68 11.10 -6.00
C PRO A 45 2.79 11.56 -6.95
N PRO A 46 4.06 11.20 -6.68
CA PRO A 46 5.13 11.36 -7.66
C PRO A 46 4.83 10.52 -8.91
N PRO A 47 5.32 10.95 -10.11
CA PRO A 47 5.06 10.24 -11.36
C PRO A 47 5.72 8.86 -11.41
N ASP A 48 6.94 8.74 -10.87
CA ASP A 48 7.75 7.53 -10.88
C ASP A 48 8.18 7.17 -9.43
N PRO A 49 7.35 6.46 -8.65
CA PRO A 49 7.75 5.99 -7.33
C PRO A 49 8.90 4.97 -7.43
N VAL A 50 9.84 5.05 -6.50
CA VAL A 50 11.09 4.27 -6.54
C VAL A 50 11.06 3.16 -5.50
N SER A 51 11.65 2.01 -5.78
CA SER A 51 11.93 0.97 -4.78
C SER A 51 13.43 0.82 -4.55
N LYS A 52 13.80 0.29 -3.39
CA LYS A 52 15.17 -0.15 -3.10
C LYS A 52 15.64 -1.09 -4.21
N ASN A 53 16.86 -0.86 -4.68
CA ASN A 53 17.50 -1.76 -5.61
C ASN A 53 17.87 -3.05 -4.87
N VAL A 54 17.42 -4.20 -5.37
CA VAL A 54 18.00 -5.48 -4.97
C VAL A 54 19.39 -5.51 -5.59
N SER A 55 20.40 -5.39 -4.73
CA SER A 55 21.79 -5.47 -5.16
C SER A 55 22.05 -6.92 -5.60
N HIS A 56 22.30 -7.12 -6.89
CA HIS A 56 22.81 -8.40 -7.40
C HIS A 56 24.30 -8.60 -7.08
N GLU A 57 24.99 -7.57 -6.56
CA GLU A 57 26.42 -7.60 -6.23
C GLU A 57 26.70 -8.17 -4.84
N SER A 58 25.74 -8.05 -3.91
CA SER A 58 25.69 -8.88 -2.72
C SER A 58 25.35 -10.29 -3.16
N PHE A 59 26.14 -11.28 -2.77
CA PHE A 59 25.86 -12.72 -2.93
C PHE A 59 24.62 -13.19 -2.12
N ASP A 60 23.72 -12.27 -1.78
CA ASP A 60 22.41 -12.55 -1.20
C ASP A 60 21.53 -13.11 -2.31
N VAL A 61 21.76 -14.39 -2.64
CA VAL A 61 20.83 -15.15 -3.46
C VAL A 61 19.50 -15.15 -2.70
N VAL A 62 18.53 -14.42 -3.24
CA VAL A 62 17.14 -14.46 -2.76
C VAL A 62 16.66 -15.89 -2.93
N ASN A 63 16.46 -16.58 -1.80
CA ASN A 63 16.10 -17.99 -1.81
C ASN A 63 14.61 -18.16 -1.53
N HIS A 64 13.85 -18.33 -2.61
CA HIS A 64 12.43 -18.61 -2.57
C HIS A 64 12.12 -20.00 -1.98
N ALA A 65 11.82 -20.04 -0.68
CA ALA A 65 11.45 -21.27 0.01
C ALA A 65 10.04 -21.75 -0.35
N PRO A 66 9.78 -23.06 -0.39
CA PRO A 66 8.42 -23.58 -0.50
C PRO A 66 7.56 -23.13 0.70
N TYR A 67 6.31 -22.79 0.43
CA TYR A 67 5.35 -22.48 1.49
C TYR A 67 5.09 -23.72 2.36
N ASP A 68 5.31 -23.59 3.66
CA ASP A 68 5.25 -24.67 4.64
C ASP A 68 3.88 -24.80 5.33
N GLY A 69 2.90 -23.99 4.94
CA GLY A 69 1.57 -23.96 5.56
C GLY A 69 1.50 -23.19 6.89
N ASN A 70 2.63 -22.70 7.41
CA ASN A 70 2.64 -21.97 8.67
C ASN A 70 2.24 -20.51 8.47
N PHE A 71 1.38 -20.03 9.36
CA PHE A 71 1.09 -18.61 9.49
C PHE A 71 2.24 -17.93 10.25
N GLN A 72 2.89 -16.97 9.60
CA GLN A 72 3.96 -16.16 10.17
C GLN A 72 3.70 -14.69 9.83
N ASP A 73 4.17 -13.79 10.69
CA ASP A 73 4.12 -12.36 10.44
C ASP A 73 5.53 -11.85 10.15
N SER A 74 6.01 -12.12 8.94
CA SER A 74 7.38 -11.81 8.53
C SER A 74 7.57 -10.30 8.26
N PHE A 75 6.49 -9.52 8.31
CA PHE A 75 6.43 -8.09 8.00
C PHE A 75 5.97 -7.24 9.20
N GLU A 76 6.02 -7.76 10.44
CA GLU A 76 5.53 -7.10 11.67
C GLU A 76 6.05 -5.66 11.88
N HIS A 77 7.28 -5.38 11.41
CA HIS A 77 7.92 -4.07 11.56
C HIS A 77 7.70 -3.13 10.36
N THR A 78 6.79 -3.50 9.46
CA THR A 78 6.40 -2.68 8.31
C THR A 78 5.53 -1.51 8.75
N SER A 79 5.82 -0.34 8.20
CA SER A 79 5.06 0.88 8.43
C SER A 79 4.89 1.67 7.14
N LEU A 80 3.79 2.40 7.03
CA LEU A 80 3.52 3.30 5.92
C LEU A 80 3.65 4.75 6.39
N HIS A 81 4.45 5.53 5.69
CA HIS A 81 4.74 6.92 6.03
C HIS A 81 4.27 7.83 4.91
N LEU A 82 3.44 8.82 5.25
CA LEU A 82 3.06 9.90 4.33
C LEU A 82 4.01 11.09 4.54
N SER A 83 4.65 11.53 3.46
CA SER A 83 5.49 12.73 3.44
C SER A 83 5.13 13.62 2.25
N SER A 84 5.52 14.89 2.30
CA SER A 84 5.37 15.83 1.19
C SER A 84 6.74 16.21 0.65
N THR A 85 6.83 16.40 -0.67
CA THR A 85 8.03 16.96 -1.29
C THR A 85 7.91 18.49 -1.39
N ASP A 86 8.96 19.14 -1.89
CA ASP A 86 8.92 20.58 -2.16
C ASP A 86 8.09 20.94 -3.39
N TYR A 87 7.67 19.95 -4.20
CA TYR A 87 6.86 20.20 -5.38
C TYR A 87 5.44 20.63 -4.98
N SER A 88 5.12 21.87 -5.29
CA SER A 88 3.81 22.49 -5.04
C SER A 88 3.50 23.51 -6.12
N VAL A 89 2.30 23.45 -6.70
CA VAL A 89 1.87 24.38 -7.75
C VAL A 89 0.44 24.87 -7.51
N PRO A 90 0.15 26.18 -7.72
CA PRO A 90 -1.23 26.69 -7.63
C PRO A 90 -2.18 25.94 -8.56
N PHE A 91 -3.40 25.66 -8.09
CA PHE A 91 -4.43 24.99 -8.90
C PHE A 91 -4.88 25.85 -10.08
N ALA A 92 -4.98 27.17 -9.87
CA ALA A 92 -5.34 28.14 -10.90
C ALA A 92 -4.27 29.23 -11.00
N THR A 93 -3.68 29.36 -12.19
CA THR A 93 -2.63 30.35 -12.47
C THR A 93 -3.18 31.69 -12.98
N GLU A 94 -4.42 31.72 -13.50
CA GLU A 94 -4.96 32.89 -14.21
C GLU A 94 -5.65 33.94 -13.34
N HIS A 95 -5.66 33.79 -12.00
CA HIS A 95 -6.33 34.75 -11.12
C HIS A 95 -5.45 35.98 -10.89
N LYS A 96 -5.75 37.06 -11.64
CA LYS A 96 -5.11 38.39 -11.53
C LYS A 96 -5.42 39.16 -10.22
N SER A 97 -6.04 38.54 -9.22
CA SER A 97 -6.34 39.20 -7.94
C SER A 97 -5.46 38.65 -6.83
N PHE A 98 -4.96 39.53 -5.95
CA PHE A 98 -4.25 39.25 -4.70
C PHE A 98 -5.10 38.51 -3.64
N ARG A 99 -6.01 37.61 -4.04
CA ARG A 99 -6.60 36.68 -3.09
C ARG A 99 -5.60 35.54 -2.93
N ASP A 100 -5.32 35.21 -1.68
CA ASP A 100 -4.53 34.04 -1.31
C ASP A 100 -4.98 32.85 -2.17
N VAL A 101 -4.03 32.13 -2.77
CA VAL A 101 -4.33 30.92 -3.55
C VAL A 101 -5.00 29.93 -2.59
N GLU A 102 -6.32 29.78 -2.72
CA GLU A 102 -7.09 28.92 -1.82
C GLU A 102 -6.79 27.43 -2.05
N ALA A 103 -6.42 27.06 -3.28
CA ALA A 103 -6.19 25.67 -3.67
C ALA A 103 -4.88 25.46 -4.46
N TYR A 104 -4.15 24.39 -4.15
CA TYR A 104 -2.89 24.03 -4.80
C TYR A 104 -2.72 22.51 -4.90
N PHE A 105 -1.93 22.06 -5.87
CA PHE A 105 -1.42 20.70 -5.92
C PHE A 105 -0.16 20.60 -5.06
N GLN A 106 -0.09 19.57 -4.24
CA GLN A 106 1.07 19.24 -3.41
C GLN A 106 1.46 17.80 -3.70
N GLU A 107 2.72 17.58 -4.08
CA GLU A 107 3.22 16.22 -4.22
C GLU A 107 3.39 15.60 -2.83
N ALA A 108 2.86 14.39 -2.68
CA ALA A 108 2.89 13.60 -1.46
C ALA A 108 3.28 12.16 -1.78
N VAL A 109 4.24 11.65 -1.02
CA VAL A 109 4.82 10.32 -1.18
C VAL A 109 4.33 9.43 -0.05
N VAL A 110 3.87 8.23 -0.38
CA VAL A 110 3.60 7.17 0.59
C VAL A 110 4.75 6.18 0.50
N SER A 111 5.59 6.14 1.52
CA SER A 111 6.75 5.25 1.57
C SER A 111 6.50 4.09 2.53
N VAL A 112 6.99 2.93 2.15
CA VAL A 112 7.08 1.72 2.97
C VAL A 112 8.42 1.73 3.68
N LEU A 113 8.37 1.59 5.01
CA LEU A 113 9.56 1.39 5.83
C LEU A 113 9.45 0.04 6.56
N ASP A 114 10.58 -0.65 6.69
CA ASP A 114 10.71 -1.86 7.53
C ASP A 114 11.84 -1.65 8.53
N ARG A 115 11.55 -1.80 9.83
CA ARG A 115 12.50 -1.50 10.92
C ARG A 115 13.14 -0.10 10.79
N SER A 116 12.35 0.90 10.36
CA SER A 116 12.77 2.28 10.10
C SER A 116 13.69 2.50 8.89
N GLU A 117 13.98 1.45 8.11
CA GLU A 117 14.71 1.56 6.84
C GLU A 117 13.73 1.74 5.69
N TRP A 118 14.05 2.65 4.76
CA TRP A 118 13.22 2.87 3.58
C TRP A 118 13.30 1.68 2.61
N ILE A 119 12.15 1.22 2.14
CA ILE A 119 12.03 0.09 1.23
C ILE A 119 11.56 0.53 -0.16
N ALA A 120 10.46 1.25 -0.25
CA ALA A 120 9.90 1.69 -1.54
C ALA A 120 8.86 2.79 -1.35
N ASP A 121 8.64 3.57 -2.40
CA ASP A 121 7.49 4.44 -2.54
C ASP A 121 6.36 3.68 -3.25
N LEU A 122 5.12 3.91 -2.81
CA LEU A 122 3.95 3.25 -3.37
C LEU A 122 3.37 4.01 -4.55
N ASP A 123 3.06 3.29 -5.64
CA ASP A 123 2.13 3.77 -6.65
C ASP A 123 0.69 3.66 -6.13
N VAL A 124 0.28 4.66 -5.36
CA VAL A 124 -1.03 4.69 -4.69
C VAL A 124 -2.20 4.59 -5.68
N LEU A 125 -2.06 5.16 -6.89
CA LEU A 125 -3.14 5.16 -7.88
C LEU A 125 -3.31 3.77 -8.49
N LYS A 126 -2.21 3.11 -8.85
CA LYS A 126 -2.24 1.73 -9.35
C LYS A 126 -2.73 0.77 -8.27
N SER A 127 -2.25 0.91 -7.04
CA SER A 127 -2.72 0.11 -5.89
C SER A 127 -4.23 0.23 -5.67
N LEU A 128 -4.79 1.44 -5.75
CA LEU A 128 -6.23 1.66 -5.64
C LEU A 128 -7.05 0.96 -6.72
N VAL A 129 -6.54 0.92 -7.96
CA VAL A 129 -7.18 0.18 -9.06
C VAL A 129 -7.13 -1.32 -8.77
N SER A 130 -6.01 -1.84 -8.29
CA SER A 130 -5.85 -3.26 -7.94
C SER A 130 -6.75 -3.66 -6.76
N ILE A 131 -6.79 -2.90 -5.66
CA ILE A 131 -7.63 -3.20 -4.49
C ILE A 131 -9.10 -3.34 -4.88
N LYS A 132 -9.62 -2.43 -5.72
CA LYS A 132 -11.00 -2.50 -6.23
C LYS A 132 -11.28 -3.75 -7.06
N GLN A 133 -10.26 -4.34 -7.69
CA GLN A 133 -10.42 -5.62 -8.40
C GLN A 133 -10.43 -6.78 -7.41
N TYR A 134 -9.57 -6.77 -6.38
CA TYR A 134 -9.49 -7.82 -5.36
C TYR A 134 -10.72 -7.90 -4.45
N SER A 135 -11.25 -6.77 -3.98
CA SER A 135 -12.42 -6.73 -3.10
C SER A 135 -13.68 -7.35 -3.73
N ASN A 136 -13.74 -7.41 -5.06
CA ASN A 136 -14.82 -8.05 -5.80
C ASN A 136 -14.66 -9.58 -5.92
N VAL A 137 -13.44 -10.10 -5.76
CA VAL A 137 -13.09 -11.52 -5.97
C VAL A 137 -13.08 -12.28 -4.65
N VAL A 138 -12.54 -11.69 -3.57
CA VAL A 138 -12.44 -12.34 -2.25
C VAL A 138 -13.73 -12.11 -1.46
N LYS A 139 -14.87 -12.58 -1.99
CA LYS A 139 -15.96 -13.03 -1.11
C LYS A 139 -15.62 -14.45 -0.69
N GLY A 140 -14.58 -14.60 0.13
CA GLY A 140 -14.24 -15.87 0.73
C GLY A 140 -15.48 -16.43 1.43
N SER A 141 -15.83 -17.67 1.14
CA SER A 141 -16.84 -18.35 1.94
C SER A 141 -16.39 -18.32 3.40
N GLN A 142 -17.29 -17.91 4.30
CA GLN A 142 -17.07 -17.93 5.75
C GLN A 142 -16.98 -19.39 6.24
N HIS A 143 -15.94 -20.13 5.85
CA HIS A 143 -15.68 -21.45 6.40
C HIS A 143 -14.95 -21.27 7.72
N VAL A 144 -15.73 -21.17 8.80
CA VAL A 144 -15.24 -21.38 10.16
C VAL A 144 -15.48 -22.85 10.51
N SER A 145 -14.69 -23.76 9.95
CA SER A 145 -14.62 -25.12 10.50
C SER A 145 -13.21 -25.37 11.05
N ALA A 146 -13.14 -26.14 12.13
CA ALA A 146 -11.87 -26.56 12.72
C ALA A 146 -11.01 -27.36 11.73
N GLU A 147 -11.61 -27.93 10.68
CA GLU A 147 -10.94 -28.67 9.61
C GLU A 147 -10.11 -27.75 8.70
N CYS A 148 -10.46 -26.46 8.56
CA CYS A 148 -9.68 -25.50 7.79
C CYS A 148 -8.26 -25.26 8.34
N ARG A 149 -8.00 -25.56 9.62
CA ARG A 149 -6.65 -25.45 10.21
C ARG A 149 -5.72 -26.59 9.79
N LEU A 150 -6.28 -27.71 9.33
CA LEU A 150 -5.53 -28.91 8.93
C LEU A 150 -5.52 -29.10 7.42
N TYR A 151 -6.43 -28.45 6.71
CA TYR A 151 -6.58 -28.57 5.26
C TYR A 151 -5.85 -27.42 4.57
N ASN A 152 -4.71 -27.73 3.94
CA ASN A 152 -4.15 -26.86 2.91
C ASN A 152 -4.83 -27.20 1.57
N PRO A 153 -5.75 -26.37 1.04
CA PRO A 153 -6.39 -26.63 -0.25
C PRO A 153 -5.38 -26.76 -1.40
N PHE A 154 -4.17 -26.26 -1.22
CA PHE A 154 -3.12 -26.28 -2.24
C PHE A 154 -2.36 -27.61 -2.30
N ASP A 155 -2.34 -28.40 -1.22
CA ASP A 155 -1.68 -29.71 -1.19
C ASP A 155 -2.37 -30.70 -2.13
N GLU A 156 -3.71 -30.70 -2.17
CA GLU A 156 -4.49 -31.55 -3.08
C GLU A 156 -4.42 -31.09 -4.54
N ALA A 157 -4.26 -29.78 -4.77
CA ALA A 157 -4.17 -29.21 -6.11
C ALA A 157 -2.79 -29.40 -6.77
N GLY A 158 -1.78 -29.87 -6.02
CA GLY A 158 -0.40 -29.97 -6.50
C GLY A 158 0.21 -28.62 -6.85
N ILE A 159 -0.29 -27.54 -6.25
CA ILE A 159 0.18 -26.18 -6.51
C ILE A 159 1.38 -25.92 -5.61
N ASN A 160 2.57 -25.89 -6.21
CA ASN A 160 3.78 -25.46 -5.51
C ASN A 160 3.71 -23.95 -5.23
N LEU A 161 3.38 -23.61 -3.99
CA LEU A 161 3.42 -22.25 -3.49
C LEU A 161 4.79 -21.93 -2.92
N THR A 162 5.23 -20.69 -3.13
CA THR A 162 6.45 -20.13 -2.53
C THR A 162 6.07 -19.24 -1.35
N SER A 163 6.78 -19.32 -0.23
CA SER A 163 6.64 -18.31 0.83
C SER A 163 7.44 -17.05 0.48
N VAL A 164 6.87 -15.89 0.80
CA VAL A 164 7.56 -14.60 0.73
C VAL A 164 7.55 -14.02 2.14
N ASP A 165 8.75 -13.88 2.69
CA ASP A 165 9.02 -13.54 4.09
C ASP A 165 9.87 -12.27 4.25
N THR A 166 10.50 -11.82 3.17
CA THR A 166 11.37 -10.64 3.17
C THR A 166 10.98 -9.67 2.06
N TRP A 167 11.39 -8.40 2.21
CA TRP A 167 11.21 -7.39 1.17
C TRP A 167 12.03 -7.71 -0.08
N GLU A 168 13.21 -8.29 0.10
CA GLU A 168 14.04 -8.75 -1.01
C GLU A 168 13.33 -9.83 -1.85
N GLU A 169 12.67 -10.81 -1.22
CA GLU A 169 11.84 -11.81 -1.92
C GLU A 169 10.57 -11.23 -2.55
N LEU A 170 10.02 -10.15 -2.00
CA LEU A 170 8.85 -9.51 -2.57
C LEU A 170 9.21 -8.67 -3.82
N ILE A 171 10.37 -8.00 -3.77
CA ILE A 171 10.88 -7.18 -4.88
C ILE A 171 11.44 -8.07 -6.00
N ASP A 172 12.26 -9.07 -5.65
CA ASP A 172 12.68 -10.14 -6.57
C ASP A 172 11.61 -11.22 -6.63
N ARG A 173 10.58 -10.96 -7.44
CA ARG A 173 9.33 -11.74 -7.41
C ARG A 173 9.55 -13.25 -7.68
N PRO A 174 8.94 -14.15 -6.88
CA PRO A 174 8.96 -15.58 -7.15
C PRO A 174 8.41 -15.94 -8.55
N PRO A 175 8.93 -16.98 -9.20
CA PRO A 175 8.52 -17.37 -10.55
C PRO A 175 7.09 -17.92 -10.64
N GLY A 176 6.49 -18.31 -9.51
CA GLY A 176 5.19 -18.96 -9.43
C GLY A 176 4.19 -18.26 -8.51
N ALA A 177 3.14 -18.98 -8.15
CA ALA A 177 2.21 -18.52 -7.12
C ALA A 177 2.93 -18.49 -5.76
N ALA A 178 2.65 -17.45 -4.98
CA ALA A 178 3.34 -17.20 -3.73
C ALA A 178 2.36 -16.70 -2.66
N VAL A 179 2.74 -16.94 -1.40
CA VAL A 179 2.03 -16.48 -0.21
C VAL A 179 2.96 -15.53 0.53
N VAL A 180 2.56 -14.26 0.60
CA VAL A 180 3.21 -13.29 1.49
C VAL A 180 2.72 -13.58 2.90
N ARG A 181 3.64 -13.95 3.80
CA ARG A 181 3.31 -14.27 5.19
C ARG A 181 3.40 -13.00 6.03
N ALA A 182 2.31 -12.26 6.06
CA ALA A 182 2.15 -11.04 6.84
C ALA A 182 0.85 -11.11 7.65
N ARG A 183 0.79 -10.35 8.75
CA ARG A 183 -0.45 -10.15 9.52
C ARG A 183 -1.01 -8.75 9.24
N GLY A 184 -2.21 -8.72 8.67
CA GLY A 184 -3.09 -7.54 8.66
C GLY A 184 -3.82 -7.36 9.98
#